data_AF-G9WU38-F1
#
_entry.id   AF-G9WU38-F1
#
_cell.length_a   1.000
_cell.length_b   1.000
_cell.length_c   1.000
_cell.angle_alpha   90.00
_cell.angle_beta   90.00
_cell.angle_gamma   90.00
#
_symmetry.space_group_name_H-M   'P 1'
#
loop_
_entity.id
_entity.type
_entity.pdbx_description
1 polymer ?
#
loop_
_entity_poly.entity_id
_entity_poly.type
_entity_poly.pdbx_seq_one_letter_code
_entity_poly.pdbx_strand_id
1 'polypeptide(L)'
;MYSQFCYYIQQDEQKRRTTMHISHKPGEQIEVDWIGNSAAIIDPDTGEITPVFIFVCVLMYSHYPYVEAFLDEKQGSWITAHIHVYDCFGGVTRILVPDNCKTVVIYNKNWNDQRINAVYQEMAEHYNTAIIPARIRSPKDKPNVEGIVGNISTWITVALRNEQFFSLPELNAAIKKKLEEFSRYEIFRDEELPLLAKLPAVPYELADWRIAPTSRKSHRCYLCDFLLAK
;
A
#
# COMPACT_ATOMS: atom_id res chain seq x y z
N MET A 1 -40.62 -21.23 18.57
CA MET A 1 -39.56 -22.02 17.89
C MET A 1 -38.50 -21.15 17.22
N TYR A 2 -38.82 -19.92 16.77
CA TYR A 2 -37.87 -18.98 16.17
C TYR A 2 -36.93 -18.30 17.20
N SER A 3 -37.44 -17.95 18.39
CA SER A 3 -36.66 -17.28 19.44
C SER A 3 -35.52 -18.12 20.02
N GLN A 4 -35.72 -19.44 20.16
CA GLN A 4 -34.71 -20.35 20.68
C GLN A 4 -33.57 -20.55 19.67
N PHE A 5 -33.88 -20.59 18.38
CA PHE A 5 -32.89 -20.70 17.31
C PHE A 5 -31.99 -19.44 17.26
N CYS A 6 -32.59 -18.24 17.30
CA CYS A 6 -31.83 -16.98 17.38
C CYS A 6 -30.98 -16.89 18.66
N TYR A 7 -31.49 -17.40 19.78
CA TYR A 7 -30.74 -17.43 21.04
C TYR A 7 -29.50 -18.32 20.94
N TYR A 8 -29.61 -19.51 20.35
CA TYR A 8 -28.45 -20.39 20.16
C TYR A 8 -27.47 -19.84 19.13
N ILE A 9 -27.92 -19.18 18.05
CA ILE A 9 -27.05 -18.46 17.11
C ILE A 9 -26.28 -17.33 17.82
N GLN A 10 -26.97 -16.49 18.61
CA GLN A 10 -26.31 -15.43 19.39
C GLN A 10 -25.34 -15.97 20.43
N GLN A 11 -25.65 -17.09 21.09
CA GLN A 11 -24.71 -17.72 22.01
C GLN A 11 -23.51 -18.34 21.30
N ASP A 12 -23.71 -18.88 20.10
CA ASP A 12 -22.62 -19.41 19.27
C ASP A 12 -21.75 -18.27 18.72
N GLU A 13 -22.34 -17.14 18.32
CA GLU A 13 -21.63 -15.89 17.99
C GLU A 13 -20.85 -15.34 19.19
N GLN A 14 -21.41 -15.37 20.41
CA GLN A 14 -20.71 -14.92 21.63
C GLN A 14 -19.60 -15.88 22.08
N LYS A 15 -19.76 -17.19 21.87
CA LYS A 15 -18.73 -18.21 22.16
C LYS A 15 -17.61 -18.19 21.13
N ARG A 16 -17.95 -17.98 19.86
CA ARG A 16 -17.02 -17.63 18.78
C ARG A 16 -16.63 -16.16 18.91
N ARG A 17 -15.98 -15.80 20.04
CA ARG A 17 -15.16 -14.58 20.17
C ARG A 17 -13.97 -14.64 19.21
N THR A 18 -14.25 -14.79 17.92
CA THR A 18 -13.37 -14.51 16.80
C THR A 18 -13.56 -13.03 16.54
N THR A 19 -12.52 -12.27 16.91
CA THR A 19 -12.11 -10.97 16.35
C THR A 19 -13.23 -9.98 16.05
N MET A 20 -13.22 -8.80 16.71
CA MET A 20 -14.04 -7.65 16.30
C MET A 20 -14.16 -7.60 14.78
N HIS A 21 -15.36 -7.83 14.26
CA HIS A 21 -15.66 -7.56 12.86
C HIS A 21 -15.65 -6.03 12.77
N ILE A 22 -14.48 -5.45 12.51
CA ILE A 22 -14.37 -4.02 12.26
C ILE A 22 -15.11 -3.82 10.95
N SER A 23 -16.35 -3.32 11.03
CA SER A 23 -17.12 -2.98 9.84
C SER A 23 -16.48 -1.76 9.22
N HIS A 24 -15.75 -1.95 8.13
CA HIS A 24 -15.25 -0.85 7.32
C HIS A 24 -16.39 -0.32 6.46
N LYS A 25 -16.48 1.00 6.25
CA LYS A 25 -17.40 1.54 5.25
C LYS A 25 -16.77 1.44 3.86
N PRO A 26 -17.57 1.20 2.81
CA PRO A 26 -17.05 1.19 1.45
C PRO A 26 -16.40 2.53 1.10
N GLY A 27 -15.19 2.47 0.54
CA GLY A 27 -14.42 3.63 0.08
C GLY A 27 -13.78 4.45 1.20
N GLU A 28 -13.87 3.98 2.45
CA GLU A 28 -13.36 4.70 3.60
C GLU A 28 -11.85 4.53 3.76
N GLN A 29 -11.35 3.30 3.62
CA GLN A 29 -10.00 2.95 4.05
C GLN A 29 -9.28 2.00 3.09
N ILE A 30 -8.02 2.34 2.76
CA ILE A 30 -7.03 1.40 2.24
C ILE A 30 -6.00 1.08 3.32
N GLU A 31 -5.49 -0.14 3.30
CA GLU A 31 -4.26 -0.51 4.01
C GLU A 31 -3.16 -0.82 3.00
N VAL A 32 -1.94 -0.37 3.31
CA VAL A 32 -0.76 -0.52 2.44
C VAL A 32 0.43 -1.07 3.21
N ASP A 33 1.21 -1.93 2.56
CA ASP A 33 2.44 -2.50 3.12
C ASP A 33 3.47 -2.86 2.03
N TRP A 34 4.73 -2.97 2.45
CA TRP A 34 5.80 -3.55 1.66
C TRP A 34 6.05 -4.99 2.11
N ILE A 35 6.09 -5.91 1.15
CA ILE A 35 6.66 -7.23 1.36
C ILE A 35 8.11 -7.21 0.91
N GLY A 36 9.03 -7.37 1.86
CA GLY A 36 10.45 -7.54 1.57
C GLY A 36 10.78 -8.98 1.14
N ASN A 37 11.76 -9.12 0.22
CA ASN A 37 12.39 -10.38 -0.18
C ASN A 37 11.46 -11.48 -0.72
N SER A 38 10.32 -11.11 -1.31
CA SER A 38 9.28 -12.09 -1.72
C SER A 38 9.54 -12.72 -3.08
N ALA A 39 10.23 -12.00 -3.96
CA ALA A 39 10.56 -12.46 -5.30
C ALA A 39 11.94 -11.93 -5.71
N ALA A 40 12.50 -12.53 -6.76
CA ALA A 40 13.73 -12.08 -7.38
C ALA A 40 13.62 -12.17 -8.90
N ILE A 41 14.28 -11.24 -9.58
CA ILE A 41 14.44 -11.25 -11.03
C ILE A 41 15.84 -11.77 -11.33
N ILE A 42 15.94 -12.64 -12.32
CA ILE A 42 17.20 -13.20 -12.79
C ILE A 42 17.53 -12.54 -14.12
N ASP A 43 18.68 -11.86 -14.20
CA ASP A 43 19.18 -11.36 -15.47
C ASP A 43 19.57 -12.55 -16.37
N PRO A 44 18.99 -12.69 -17.58
CA PRO A 44 19.27 -13.82 -18.46
C PRO A 44 20.70 -13.83 -19.01
N ASP A 45 21.36 -12.67 -19.10
CA ASP A 45 22.70 -12.53 -19.67
C ASP A 45 23.79 -12.71 -18.63
N THR A 46 23.58 -12.20 -17.40
CA THR A 46 24.59 -12.22 -16.33
C THR A 46 24.33 -13.30 -15.28
N GLY A 47 23.10 -13.79 -15.17
CA GLY A 47 22.66 -14.67 -14.08
C GLY A 47 22.57 -13.96 -12.72
N GLU A 48 22.66 -12.63 -12.69
CA GLU A 48 22.54 -11.85 -11.46
C GLU A 48 21.12 -11.91 -10.91
N ILE A 49 21.00 -12.22 -9.62
CA ILE A 49 19.71 -12.31 -8.92
C ILE A 49 19.47 -10.98 -8.22
N THR A 50 18.54 -10.19 -8.76
CA THR A 50 18.12 -8.92 -8.17
C THR A 50 16.89 -9.14 -7.29
N PRO A 51 16.96 -8.89 -5.97
CA PRO A 51 15.79 -8.95 -5.11
C PRO A 51 14.80 -7.85 -5.50
N VAL A 52 13.51 -8.17 -5.46
CA VAL A 52 12.44 -7.20 -5.69
C VAL A 52 11.54 -7.06 -4.47
N PHE A 53 10.94 -5.89 -4.36
CA PHE A 53 10.02 -5.52 -3.29
C PHE A 53 8.62 -5.50 -3.85
N ILE A 54 7.67 -6.11 -3.14
CA ILE A 54 6.28 -6.16 -3.57
C ILE A 54 5.48 -5.17 -2.74
N PHE A 55 4.88 -4.20 -3.40
CA PHE A 55 3.93 -3.28 -2.80
C PHE A 55 2.55 -3.94 -2.79
N VAL A 56 1.88 -3.94 -1.64
CA VAL A 56 0.50 -4.42 -1.50
C VAL A 56 -0.37 -3.30 -0.96
N CYS A 57 -1.49 -3.05 -1.63
CA CYS A 57 -2.57 -2.19 -1.17
C CYS A 57 -3.87 -2.97 -1.20
N VAL A 58 -4.72 -2.78 -0.19
CA VAL A 58 -6.01 -3.46 -0.12
C VAL A 58 -7.10 -2.51 0.36
N LEU A 59 -8.24 -2.54 -0.32
CA LEU A 59 -9.45 -1.88 0.16
C LEU A 59 -10.07 -2.69 1.30
N MET A 60 -10.27 -2.06 2.45
CA MET A 60 -10.70 -2.78 3.67
C MET A 60 -12.15 -3.27 3.64
N TYR A 61 -12.98 -2.73 2.74
CA TYR A 61 -14.36 -3.16 2.60
C TYR A 61 -14.51 -4.34 1.62
N SER A 62 -14.13 -4.14 0.36
CA SER A 62 -14.26 -5.17 -0.68
C SER A 62 -13.17 -6.25 -0.61
N HIS A 63 -12.10 -6.00 0.16
CA HIS A 63 -10.86 -6.76 0.15
C HIS A 63 -10.22 -6.82 -1.24
N TYR A 64 -10.50 -5.83 -2.11
CA TYR A 64 -9.95 -5.76 -3.45
C TYR A 64 -8.45 -5.39 -3.38
N PRO A 65 -7.56 -6.29 -3.81
CA PRO A 65 -6.13 -6.07 -3.73
C PRO A 65 -5.58 -5.36 -4.97
N TYR A 66 -4.59 -4.51 -4.74
CA TYR A 66 -3.65 -4.03 -5.74
C TYR A 66 -2.24 -4.46 -5.32
N VAL A 67 -1.50 -5.08 -6.23
CA VAL A 67 -0.14 -5.55 -5.95
C VAL A 67 0.75 -5.24 -7.15
N GLU A 68 1.91 -4.64 -6.87
CA GLU A 68 2.91 -4.27 -7.89
C GLU A 68 4.33 -4.48 -7.34
N ALA A 69 5.23 -4.98 -8.17
CA ALA A 69 6.64 -5.17 -7.83
C ALA A 69 7.49 -3.97 -8.25
N PHE A 70 8.46 -3.65 -7.39
CA PHE A 70 9.43 -2.56 -7.54
C PHE A 70 10.86 -3.07 -7.28
N LEU A 71 11.84 -2.35 -7.84
CA LEU A 71 13.27 -2.64 -7.62
C LEU A 71 13.78 -2.09 -6.28
N ASP A 72 13.10 -1.11 -5.70
CA ASP A 72 13.44 -0.56 -4.40
C ASP A 72 12.20 -0.22 -3.56
N GLU A 73 12.39 -0.19 -2.24
CA GLU A 73 11.38 0.22 -1.25
C GLU A 73 11.52 1.71 -0.86
N LYS A 74 12.16 2.53 -1.71
CA LYS A 74 12.42 3.94 -1.40
C LYS A 74 11.14 4.77 -1.51
N GLN A 75 11.20 5.98 -0.97
CA GLN A 75 10.08 6.92 -1.02
C GLN A 75 9.56 7.19 -2.44
N GLY A 76 10.43 7.32 -3.44
CA GLY A 76 10.00 7.55 -4.82
C GLY A 76 9.09 6.43 -5.33
N SER A 77 9.50 5.18 -5.13
CA SER A 77 8.72 3.98 -5.45
C SER A 77 7.45 3.88 -4.61
N TRP A 78 7.51 4.23 -3.31
CA TRP A 78 6.33 4.28 -2.45
C TRP A 78 5.26 5.23 -2.95
N ILE A 79 5.62 6.46 -3.31
CA ILE A 79 4.68 7.46 -3.84
C ILE A 79 4.16 7.03 -5.21
N THR A 80 5.05 6.51 -6.08
CA THR A 80 4.68 6.00 -7.40
C THR A 80 3.64 4.88 -7.29
N ALA A 81 3.83 3.95 -6.35
CA ALA A 81 2.88 2.88 -6.08
C ALA A 81 1.50 3.42 -5.68
N HIS A 82 1.43 4.46 -4.84
CA HIS A 82 0.15 5.09 -4.48
C HIS A 82 -0.53 5.75 -5.68
N ILE A 83 0.23 6.42 -6.55
CA ILE A 83 -0.31 7.01 -7.79
C ILE A 83 -0.92 5.90 -8.66
N HIS A 84 -0.20 4.78 -8.84
CA HIS A 84 -0.70 3.64 -9.62
C HIS A 84 -1.91 2.96 -8.98
N VAL A 85 -1.96 2.86 -7.65
CA VAL A 85 -3.15 2.38 -6.90
C VAL A 85 -4.36 3.24 -7.22
N TYR A 86 -4.23 4.56 -7.08
CA TYR A 86 -5.35 5.47 -7.29
C TYR A 86 -5.82 5.46 -8.75
N ASP A 87 -4.90 5.37 -9.70
CA ASP A 87 -5.22 5.20 -11.11
C ASP A 87 -5.95 3.86 -11.37
N CYS A 88 -5.45 2.76 -10.81
CA CYS A 88 -6.05 1.44 -10.95
C CYS A 88 -7.45 1.37 -10.35
N PHE A 89 -7.69 2.01 -9.20
CA PHE A 89 -9.00 2.08 -8.58
C PHE A 89 -9.92 3.11 -9.26
N GLY A 90 -9.37 4.07 -10.02
CA GLY A 90 -10.13 5.17 -10.59
C GLY A 90 -10.66 6.16 -9.55
N GLY A 91 -10.08 6.17 -8.35
CA GLY A 91 -10.54 7.00 -7.24
C GLY A 91 -9.67 6.88 -5.98
N VAL A 92 -9.92 7.78 -5.02
CA VAL A 92 -9.16 7.89 -3.77
C VAL A 92 -10.04 7.55 -2.57
N THR A 93 -9.51 6.82 -1.59
CA THR A 93 -10.16 6.62 -0.29
C THR A 93 -9.87 7.76 0.68
N ARG A 94 -10.73 7.89 1.70
CA ARG A 94 -10.62 8.96 2.71
C ARG A 94 -9.47 8.73 3.68
N ILE A 95 -9.14 7.48 3.96
CA ILE A 95 -8.12 7.07 4.91
C ILE A 95 -7.13 6.14 4.22
N LEU A 96 -5.86 6.46 4.38
CA LEU A 96 -4.73 5.62 4.01
C LEU A 96 -4.05 5.15 5.29
N VAL A 97 -4.00 3.83 5.49
CA VAL A 97 -3.38 3.22 6.66
C VAL A 97 -2.12 2.45 6.26
N PRO A 98 -0.93 3.03 6.48
CA PRO A 98 0.33 2.31 6.31
C PRO A 98 0.61 1.41 7.52
N ASP A 99 0.97 0.15 7.28
CA ASP A 99 1.28 -0.82 8.36
C ASP A 99 2.69 -0.58 8.96
N ASN A 100 3.61 -0.02 8.16
CA ASN A 100 4.93 0.41 8.62
C ASN A 100 4.88 1.74 9.41
N CYS A 101 4.49 1.64 10.68
CA CYS A 101 4.55 2.73 11.64
C CYS A 101 5.95 3.37 11.75
N LYS A 102 7.02 2.66 11.36
CA LYS A 102 8.39 3.21 11.45
C LYS A 102 8.70 4.24 10.38
N THR A 103 8.06 4.20 9.22
CA THR A 103 8.31 5.21 8.16
C THR A 103 7.47 6.47 8.39
N VAL A 104 6.31 6.31 9.05
CA VAL A 104 5.33 7.40 9.29
C VAL A 104 5.44 7.98 10.71
N VAL A 105 5.86 7.20 11.70
CA VAL A 105 5.98 7.58 13.11
C VAL A 105 7.42 7.44 13.58
N ILE A 106 8.30 8.31 13.09
CA ILE A 106 9.51 8.66 13.84
C ILE A 106 9.41 10.15 14.13
N TYR A 107 8.77 10.45 15.26
CA TYR A 107 9.11 11.65 16.01
C TYR A 107 10.62 11.59 16.30
N ASN A 108 11.39 12.44 15.61
CA ASN A 108 12.77 12.86 15.86
C ASN A 108 13.92 11.85 15.61
N LYS A 109 14.78 12.19 14.63
CA LYS A 109 16.14 12.72 14.90
C LYS A 109 16.92 13.25 13.67
N ASN A 110 16.47 13.00 12.43
CA ASN A 110 17.20 13.43 11.21
C ASN A 110 16.37 14.35 10.29
N TRP A 111 17.03 15.34 9.69
CA TRP A 111 16.43 16.24 8.68
C TRP A 111 15.86 15.48 7.46
N ASN A 112 16.45 14.34 7.11
CA ASN A 112 16.02 13.53 5.96
C ASN A 112 14.65 12.87 6.22
N ASP A 113 14.40 12.39 7.44
CA ASP A 113 13.13 11.76 7.80
C ASP A 113 11.97 12.77 7.83
N GLN A 114 12.26 14.02 8.20
CA GLN A 114 11.29 15.12 8.13
C GLN A 114 10.88 15.42 6.69
N ARG A 115 11.82 15.36 5.73
CA ARG A 115 11.53 15.52 4.30
C ARG A 115 10.72 14.35 3.74
N ILE A 116 11.03 13.13 4.17
CA ILE A 116 10.26 11.94 3.79
C ILE A 116 8.80 12.09 4.25
N ASN A 117 8.58 12.54 5.49
CA ASN A 117 7.23 12.79 5.98
C ASN A 117 6.49 13.88 5.17
N ALA A 118 7.19 14.98 4.83
CA ALA A 118 6.62 16.10 4.08
C ALA A 118 6.10 15.69 2.69
N VAL A 119 6.91 15.00 1.88
CA VAL A 119 6.50 14.56 0.53
C VAL A 119 5.31 13.60 0.59
N TYR A 120 5.26 12.74 1.61
CA TYR A 120 4.13 11.82 1.79
C TYR A 120 2.85 12.55 2.21
N GLN A 121 2.97 13.57 3.05
CA GLN A 121 1.87 14.45 3.42
C GLN A 121 1.39 15.29 2.22
N GLU A 122 2.30 15.83 1.41
CA GLU A 122 1.96 16.58 0.18
C GLU A 122 1.15 15.73 -0.80
N MET A 123 1.54 14.46 -0.99
CA MET A 123 0.75 13.51 -1.77
C MET A 123 -0.65 13.31 -1.17
N ALA A 124 -0.74 13.13 0.15
CA ALA A 124 -2.02 12.93 0.81
C ALA A 124 -2.95 14.15 0.68
N GLU A 125 -2.39 15.37 0.76
CA GLU A 125 -3.10 16.61 0.53
C GLU A 125 -3.58 16.74 -0.93
N HIS A 126 -2.73 16.38 -1.91
CA HIS A 126 -3.08 16.39 -3.34
C HIS A 126 -4.27 15.49 -3.67
N TYR A 127 -4.29 14.30 -3.08
CA TYR A 127 -5.39 13.33 -3.26
C TYR A 127 -6.53 13.49 -2.25
N ASN A 128 -6.44 14.46 -1.33
CA ASN A 128 -7.42 14.72 -0.26
C ASN A 128 -7.73 13.47 0.59
N THR A 129 -6.68 12.73 0.96
CA THR A 129 -6.74 11.54 1.81
C THR A 129 -6.02 11.79 3.15
N ALA A 130 -6.47 11.12 4.21
CA ALA A 130 -5.85 11.22 5.53
C ALA A 130 -4.94 10.01 5.78
N ILE A 131 -3.66 10.25 6.02
CA ILE A 131 -2.73 9.19 6.45
C ILE A 131 -2.93 8.95 7.95
N ILE A 132 -3.40 7.76 8.31
CA ILE A 132 -3.58 7.34 9.70
C ILE A 132 -2.79 6.05 9.91
N PRO A 133 -1.62 6.07 10.59
CA PRO A 133 -0.84 4.86 10.79
C PRO A 133 -1.64 3.84 11.61
N ALA A 134 -1.46 2.56 11.28
CA ALA A 134 -2.01 1.48 12.09
C ALA A 134 -1.51 1.59 13.54
N ARG A 135 -2.32 1.20 14.52
CA ARG A 135 -1.84 1.22 15.92
C ARG A 135 -0.72 0.19 16.07
N ILE A 136 0.39 0.59 16.71
CA ILE A 136 1.48 -0.35 17.09
C ILE A 136 0.88 -1.44 17.98
N ARG A 137 0.66 -2.64 17.42
CA ARG A 137 0.13 -3.78 18.18
C ARG A 137 1.21 -4.27 19.13
N SER A 138 0.87 -4.40 20.41
CA SER A 138 1.80 -4.94 21.40
C SER A 138 2.10 -6.41 21.08
N PRO A 139 3.34 -6.90 21.27
CA PRO A 139 3.71 -8.29 20.93
C PRO A 139 2.85 -9.39 21.58
N LYS A 140 2.15 -9.06 22.67
CA LYS A 140 1.25 -9.98 23.39
C LYS A 140 -0.11 -10.19 22.72
N ASP A 141 -0.51 -9.33 21.79
CA ASP A 141 -1.78 -9.41 21.07
C ASP A 141 -1.66 -10.22 19.76
N LYS A 142 -0.51 -10.87 19.54
CA LYS A 142 -0.26 -11.84 18.47
C LYS A 142 -0.67 -13.24 18.90
N PRO A 143 -1.96 -13.59 18.79
CA PRO A 143 -2.26 -14.89 18.24
C PRO A 143 -3.34 -14.75 17.15
N ASN A 144 -3.00 -15.20 15.93
CA ASN A 144 -3.93 -15.64 14.89
C ASN A 144 -4.65 -14.65 13.96
N VAL A 145 -4.39 -13.35 13.96
CA VAL A 145 -5.02 -12.45 12.98
C VAL A 145 -3.97 -11.59 12.28
N GLU A 146 -3.34 -12.17 11.26
CA GLU A 146 -2.73 -11.38 10.20
C GLU A 146 -3.83 -10.48 9.59
N GLY A 147 -3.53 -9.20 9.43
CA GLY A 147 -4.44 -8.27 8.76
C GLY A 147 -4.73 -8.72 7.33
N ILE A 148 -5.72 -8.11 6.68
CA ILE A 148 -6.11 -8.49 5.30
C ILE A 148 -4.91 -8.35 4.35
N VAL A 149 -4.13 -7.27 4.51
CA VAL A 149 -2.87 -7.07 3.77
C VAL A 149 -1.90 -8.22 4.01
N GLY A 150 -1.67 -8.62 5.27
CA GLY A 150 -0.79 -9.74 5.61
C GLY A 150 -1.21 -11.07 4.97
N ASN A 151 -2.52 -11.35 4.92
CA ASN A 151 -3.04 -12.56 4.26
C ASN A 151 -2.75 -12.55 2.75
N ILE A 152 -2.95 -11.40 2.09
CA ILE A 152 -2.66 -11.24 0.66
C ILE A 152 -1.16 -11.30 0.40
N SER A 153 -0.35 -10.71 1.28
CA SER A 153 1.11 -10.76 1.23
C SER A 153 1.64 -12.20 1.33
N THR A 154 1.09 -12.99 2.25
CA THR A 154 1.42 -14.41 2.37
C THR A 154 0.99 -15.18 1.11
N TRP A 155 -0.22 -14.94 0.62
CA TRP A 155 -0.73 -15.62 -0.58
C TRP A 155 0.12 -15.33 -1.83
N ILE A 156 0.46 -14.05 -2.09
CA ILE A 156 1.24 -13.69 -3.29
C ILE A 156 2.66 -14.25 -3.20
N THR A 157 3.27 -14.22 -2.01
CA THR A 157 4.59 -14.83 -1.78
C THR A 157 4.56 -16.33 -2.08
N VAL A 158 3.54 -17.04 -1.61
CA VAL A 158 3.36 -18.47 -1.89
C VAL A 158 3.08 -18.73 -3.37
N ALA A 159 2.33 -17.85 -4.04
CA ALA A 159 1.98 -17.99 -5.44
C ALA A 159 3.16 -17.72 -6.39
N LEU A 160 4.14 -16.93 -5.97
CA LEU A 160 5.33 -16.58 -6.77
C LEU A 160 6.55 -17.47 -6.47
N ARG A 161 6.60 -18.17 -5.33
CA ARG A 161 7.80 -18.92 -4.87
C ARG A 161 8.35 -19.98 -5.85
N ASN A 162 7.51 -20.49 -6.75
CA ASN A 162 7.87 -21.57 -7.68
C ASN A 162 8.10 -21.06 -9.11
N GLU A 163 7.98 -19.75 -9.33
CA GLU A 163 8.14 -19.12 -10.64
C GLU A 163 9.43 -18.29 -10.65
N GLN A 164 10.12 -18.30 -11.79
CA GLN A 164 11.29 -17.47 -12.03
C GLN A 164 10.92 -16.42 -13.06
N PHE A 165 11.37 -15.19 -12.83
CA PHE A 165 11.08 -14.06 -13.69
C PHE A 165 12.39 -13.46 -14.19
N PHE A 166 12.41 -13.03 -15.44
CA PHE A 166 13.59 -12.48 -16.10
C PHE A 166 13.50 -10.96 -16.27
N SER A 167 12.34 -10.38 -16.00
CA SER A 167 12.14 -8.94 -16.04
C SER A 167 11.04 -8.47 -15.08
N LEU A 168 11.10 -7.19 -14.69
CA LEU A 168 10.09 -6.58 -13.83
C LEU A 168 8.69 -6.54 -14.49
N PRO A 169 8.55 -6.20 -15.79
CA PRO A 169 7.26 -6.22 -16.44
C PRO A 169 6.63 -7.62 -16.49
N GLU A 170 7.44 -8.67 -16.67
CA GLU A 170 6.98 -10.06 -16.66
C GLU A 170 6.43 -10.46 -15.29
N LEU A 171 7.16 -10.12 -14.22
CA LEU A 171 6.70 -10.34 -12.85
C LEU A 171 5.38 -9.60 -12.58
N ASN A 172 5.28 -8.33 -12.94
CA ASN A 172 4.06 -7.54 -12.76
C ASN A 172 2.87 -8.09 -13.57
N ALA A 173 3.11 -8.59 -14.77
CA ALA A 173 2.08 -9.26 -15.56
C ALA A 173 1.60 -10.57 -14.89
N ALA A 174 2.52 -11.36 -14.33
CA ALA A 174 2.18 -12.58 -13.62
C ALA A 174 1.40 -12.30 -12.32
N ILE A 175 1.80 -11.28 -11.57
CA ILE A 175 1.07 -10.80 -10.38
C ILE A 175 -0.36 -10.41 -10.78
N LYS A 176 -0.52 -9.57 -11.81
CA LYS A 176 -1.84 -9.11 -12.27
C LYS A 176 -2.75 -10.28 -12.64
N LYS A 177 -2.24 -11.26 -13.38
CA LYS A 177 -2.99 -12.46 -13.76
C LYS A 177 -3.46 -13.24 -12.53
N LYS A 178 -2.59 -13.44 -11.53
CA LYS A 178 -2.95 -14.13 -10.28
C LYS A 178 -4.01 -13.35 -9.50
N LEU A 179 -3.91 -12.02 -9.46
CA LEU A 179 -4.90 -11.17 -8.77
C LEU A 179 -6.28 -11.25 -9.41
N GLU A 180 -6.36 -11.31 -10.75
CA GLU A 180 -7.64 -11.46 -11.45
C GLU A 180 -8.41 -12.72 -11.01
N GLU A 181 -7.70 -13.82 -10.76
CA GLU A 181 -8.28 -15.07 -10.24
C GLU A 181 -8.73 -14.97 -8.77
N PHE A 182 -8.08 -14.11 -7.98
CA PHE A 182 -8.36 -13.93 -6.56
C PHE A 182 -9.42 -12.85 -6.26
N SER A 183 -9.57 -11.88 -7.17
CA SER A 183 -10.30 -10.64 -6.87
C SER A 183 -11.82 -10.77 -6.91
N ARG A 184 -12.50 -10.15 -5.94
CA ARG A 184 -13.96 -9.98 -5.92
C ARG A 184 -14.36 -8.67 -6.58
N TYR A 185 -13.95 -8.50 -7.85
CA TYR A 185 -14.08 -7.24 -8.59
C TYR A 185 -15.52 -6.69 -8.62
N GLU A 186 -16.53 -7.56 -8.64
CA GLU A 186 -17.94 -7.16 -8.66
C GLU A 186 -18.34 -6.29 -7.46
N ILE A 187 -17.88 -6.65 -6.25
CA ILE A 187 -18.21 -5.89 -5.03
C ILE A 187 -17.54 -4.52 -5.06
N PHE A 188 -16.27 -4.47 -5.48
CA PHE A 188 -15.55 -3.22 -5.65
C PHE A 188 -16.29 -2.30 -6.64
N ARG A 189 -16.63 -2.81 -7.83
CA ARG A 189 -17.27 -2.03 -8.89
C ARG A 189 -18.65 -1.50 -8.46
N ASP A 190 -19.46 -2.34 -7.84
CA ASP A 190 -20.88 -2.05 -7.61
C ASP A 190 -21.11 -1.29 -6.29
N GLU A 191 -20.30 -1.55 -5.26
CA GLU A 191 -20.50 -0.97 -3.92
C GLU A 191 -19.47 0.10 -3.54
N GLU A 192 -18.23 0.01 -4.02
CA GLU A 192 -17.11 0.82 -3.51
C GLU A 192 -16.66 1.92 -4.48
N LEU A 193 -16.45 1.59 -5.75
CA LEU A 193 -16.09 2.53 -6.82
C LEU A 193 -16.96 3.81 -6.85
N PRO A 194 -18.30 3.76 -6.74
CA PRO A 194 -19.12 4.98 -6.76
C PRO A 194 -18.93 5.88 -5.54
N LEU A 195 -18.32 5.37 -4.46
CA LEU A 195 -18.11 6.09 -3.20
C LEU A 195 -16.69 6.63 -3.06
N LEU A 196 -15.77 6.26 -3.94
CA LEU A 196 -14.42 6.82 -3.98
C LEU A 196 -14.44 8.30 -4.37
N ALA A 197 -13.51 9.07 -3.79
CA ALA A 197 -13.29 10.44 -4.21
C ALA A 197 -12.71 10.46 -5.63
N LYS A 198 -13.13 11.46 -6.42
CA LYS A 198 -12.64 11.63 -7.79
C LYS A 198 -11.16 11.93 -7.79
N LEU A 199 -10.45 11.37 -8.77
CA LEU A 199 -9.05 11.70 -9.01
C LEU A 199 -8.89 13.17 -9.42
N PRO A 200 -7.80 13.83 -8.99
CA PRO A 200 -7.42 15.12 -9.54
C PRO A 200 -7.13 15.01 -11.04
N ALA A 201 -7.28 16.13 -11.76
CA ALA A 201 -7.08 16.15 -13.23
C ALA A 201 -5.63 15.87 -13.65
N VAL A 202 -4.68 16.07 -12.73
CA VAL A 202 -3.25 15.84 -12.95
C VAL A 202 -2.74 14.93 -11.83
N PRO A 203 -1.98 13.87 -12.15
CA PRO A 203 -1.37 13.01 -11.15
C PRO A 203 -0.37 13.80 -10.31
N TYR A 204 -0.08 13.31 -9.10
CA TYR A 204 0.95 13.90 -8.27
C TYR A 204 2.33 13.73 -8.93
N GLU A 205 3.13 14.81 -8.95
CA GLU A 205 4.50 14.78 -9.48
C GLU A 205 5.49 14.91 -8.33
N LEU A 206 6.43 13.97 -8.24
CA LEU A 206 7.53 14.02 -7.26
C LEU A 206 8.51 15.15 -7.63
N ALA A 207 8.63 16.14 -6.75
CA ALA A 207 9.62 17.20 -6.85
C ALA A 207 10.83 16.93 -5.94
N ASP A 208 12.02 16.80 -6.53
CA ASP A 208 13.27 16.63 -5.79
C ASP A 208 13.91 18.01 -5.55
N TRP A 209 13.83 18.48 -4.31
CA TRP A 209 14.50 19.71 -3.91
C TRP A 209 16.00 19.46 -3.70
N ARG A 210 16.84 19.91 -4.65
CA ARG A 210 18.30 19.89 -4.52
C ARG A 210 18.80 21.20 -3.94
N ILE A 211 19.51 21.13 -2.81
CA ILE A 211 20.21 22.30 -2.26
C ILE A 211 21.51 22.44 -3.06
N ALA A 212 21.62 23.48 -3.88
CA ALA A 212 22.87 23.78 -4.56
C ALA A 212 23.97 24.12 -3.53
N PRO A 213 25.19 23.58 -3.65
CA PRO A 213 26.29 23.98 -2.77
C PRO A 213 26.59 25.47 -3.00
N THR A 214 26.30 26.29 -1.99
CA THR A 214 26.52 27.73 -2.04
C THR A 214 28.01 28.06 -2.01
N SER A 215 28.52 28.66 -3.08
CA SER A 215 29.73 29.48 -3.01
C SER A 215 29.51 30.59 -1.98
N ARG A 216 30.54 30.92 -1.18
CA ARG A 216 30.51 31.95 -0.13
C ARG A 216 30.20 33.33 -0.72
N LYS A 217 28.93 33.64 -0.95
CA LYS A 217 28.33 34.99 -0.97
C LYS A 217 26.82 34.83 -1.01
N SER A 218 26.18 35.42 0.00
CA SER A 218 24.75 35.66 0.19
C SER A 218 23.82 35.33 -0.98
N HIS A 219 22.90 34.39 -0.73
CA HIS A 219 21.56 34.09 -1.30
C HIS A 219 21.41 32.58 -1.50
N ARG A 220 20.58 31.93 -0.67
CA ARG A 220 20.17 30.53 -0.88
C ARG A 220 19.28 30.49 -2.12
N CYS A 221 19.79 29.99 -3.23
CA CYS A 221 19.00 29.69 -4.42
C CYS A 221 18.48 28.25 -4.31
N TYR A 222 17.16 28.08 -4.36
CA TYR A 222 16.52 26.77 -4.42
C TYR A 222 16.28 26.42 -5.89
N LEU A 223 16.76 25.26 -6.34
CA LEU A 223 16.43 24.70 -7.65
C LEU A 223 15.39 23.59 -7.43
N CYS A 224 14.24 23.73 -8.10
CA CYS A 224 13.23 22.67 -8.17
C CYS A 224 13.53 21.88 -9.45
N ASP A 225 14.09 20.69 -9.29
CA ASP A 225 14.27 19.76 -10.41
C ASP A 225 13.08 18.79 -10.40
N PHE A 226 12.23 18.89 -11.41
CA PHE A 226 11.16 17.92 -11.65
C PHE A 226 11.79 16.61 -12.12
N LEU A 227 11.56 15.50 -11.40
CA LEU A 227 11.92 14.17 -11.88
C LEU A 227 10.95 13.78 -12.99
N LEU A 228 11.29 14.16 -14.23
CA LEU A 228 10.66 13.59 -15.41
C LEU A 228 11.03 12.11 -15.48
N ALA A 229 10.10 11.23 -15.10
CA ALA A 229 10.14 9.83 -15.48
C ALA A 229 10.15 9.78 -17.02
N LYS A 230 11.29 9.40 -17.59
CA LYS A 230 11.46 9.06 -19.01
C LYS A 230 11.61 7.55 -19.14
#